data_AF-A0A9D5T051-F1
#
_entry.id   AF-A0A9D5T051-F1
#
_cell.length_a   1.000
_cell.length_b   1.000
_cell.length_c   1.000
_cell.angle_alpha   90.00
_cell.angle_beta   90.00
_cell.angle_gamma   90.00
#
_symmetry.space_group_name_H-M   'P 1'
#
loop_
_entity.id
_entity.type
_entity.pdbx_description
1 polymer ?
#
loop_
_entity_poly.entity_id
_entity_poly.type
_entity_poly.pdbx_seq_one_letter_code
_entity_poly.pdbx_strand_id
1 'polypeptide(L)'
;MKKDNIRDYAAEAFRFYALSRSGEARSDDPAARADIEAVDRVIQTLRDEPDGDLAIRCLELVYFSQPRKLPGRGAISDRARYASVQLGLSEPVIYRKLRQLRRNLALERGLRIG
;
A
#
# COMPACT_ATOMS: atom_id res chain seq x y z
N MET A 1 -4.06 -23.70 3.53
CA MET A 1 -3.46 -22.44 4.02
C MET A 1 -4.02 -21.30 3.16
N LYS A 2 -5.09 -20.62 3.60
CA LYS A 2 -5.69 -19.51 2.84
C LYS A 2 -4.67 -18.37 2.84
N LYS A 3 -3.97 -18.19 1.72
CA LYS A 3 -3.09 -17.02 1.53
C LYS A 3 -3.96 -15.77 1.65
N ASP A 4 -3.51 -14.84 2.48
CA ASP A 4 -4.07 -13.50 2.67
C ASP A 4 -4.33 -12.79 1.32
N ASN A 5 -5.51 -12.98 0.73
CA ASN A 5 -5.91 -12.31 -0.52
C ASN A 5 -5.82 -10.78 -0.37
N ILE A 6 -6.09 -10.28 0.85
CA ILE A 6 -5.93 -8.89 1.24
C ILE A 6 -4.54 -8.32 0.94
N ARG A 7 -3.47 -9.11 1.03
CA ARG A 7 -2.12 -8.62 0.77
C ARG A 7 -1.90 -8.31 -0.70
N ASP A 8 -2.28 -9.26 -1.54
CA ASP A 8 -2.05 -9.16 -2.98
C ASP A 8 -3.04 -8.13 -3.58
N TYR A 9 -4.30 -8.14 -3.13
CA TYR A 9 -5.29 -7.09 -3.42
C TYR A 9 -4.79 -5.69 -3.01
N ALA A 10 -4.37 -5.50 -1.76
CA ALA A 10 -3.91 -4.19 -1.31
C ALA A 10 -2.65 -3.73 -2.07
N ALA A 11 -1.74 -4.64 -2.37
CA ALA A 11 -0.57 -4.32 -3.19
C ALA A 11 -0.94 -3.90 -4.61
N GLU A 12 -2.01 -4.44 -5.19
CA GLU A 12 -2.56 -4.00 -6.46
C GLU A 12 -3.22 -2.62 -6.35
N ALA A 13 -4.13 -2.44 -5.39
CA ALA A 13 -4.80 -1.17 -5.16
C ALA A 13 -3.80 -0.02 -4.91
N PHE A 14 -2.77 -0.22 -4.09
CA PHE A 14 -1.73 0.79 -3.84
C PHE A 14 -0.92 1.11 -5.10
N ARG A 15 -0.60 0.12 -5.94
CA ARG A 15 0.11 0.37 -7.20
C ARG A 15 -0.76 1.10 -8.21
N PHE A 16 -2.03 0.70 -8.31
CA PHE A 16 -2.99 1.35 -9.20
C PHE A 16 -3.25 2.80 -8.78
N TYR A 17 -3.34 3.05 -7.48
CA TYR A 17 -3.38 4.39 -6.91
C TYR A 17 -2.17 5.24 -7.33
N ALA A 18 -0.95 4.69 -7.23
CA ALA A 18 0.27 5.40 -7.63
C ALA A 18 0.26 5.81 -9.11
N LEU A 19 -0.19 4.91 -9.99
CA LEU A 19 -0.36 5.21 -11.43
C LEU A 19 -1.46 6.24 -11.68
N SER A 20 -2.54 6.19 -10.90
CA SER A 20 -3.66 7.12 -11.03
C SER A 20 -3.24 8.53 -10.62
N ARG A 21 -2.44 8.65 -9.55
CA ARG A 21 -1.90 9.93 -9.07
C ARG A 21 -0.91 10.57 -10.05
N SER A 22 -0.17 9.79 -10.83
CA SER A 22 0.69 10.32 -11.90
C SER A 22 -0.04 10.61 -13.22
N GLY A 23 -1.35 10.33 -13.29
CA GLY A 23 -2.15 10.48 -14.50
C GLY A 23 -1.93 9.38 -15.54
N GLU A 24 -1.13 8.36 -15.21
CA GLU A 24 -0.77 7.25 -16.09
C GLU A 24 -1.84 6.15 -16.16
N ALA A 25 -2.74 6.10 -15.19
CA ALA A 25 -3.88 5.19 -15.18
C ALA A 25 -5.16 5.93 -14.85
N ARG A 26 -6.24 5.57 -15.53
CA ARG A 26 -7.62 5.93 -15.20
C ARG A 26 -8.46 4.69 -15.40
N SER A 27 -9.47 4.50 -14.57
CA SER A 27 -10.43 3.42 -14.75
C SER A 27 -11.84 3.95 -14.57
N ASP A 28 -12.70 3.58 -15.51
CA ASP A 28 -14.14 3.84 -15.43
C ASP A 28 -14.86 2.78 -14.58
N ASP A 29 -14.15 1.70 -14.19
CA ASP A 29 -14.69 0.67 -13.29
C ASP A 29 -14.97 1.28 -11.90
N PRO A 30 -16.22 1.26 -11.43
CA PRO A 30 -16.59 1.74 -10.10
C PRO A 30 -15.80 1.07 -8.97
N ALA A 31 -15.42 -0.20 -9.13
CA ALA A 31 -14.64 -0.91 -8.11
C ALA A 31 -13.22 -0.34 -8.00
N ALA A 32 -12.55 -0.11 -9.14
CA ALA A 32 -11.23 0.50 -9.19
C ALA A 32 -11.24 1.95 -8.69
N ARG A 33 -12.29 2.72 -8.99
CA ARG A 33 -12.47 4.08 -8.43
C ARG A 33 -12.61 4.04 -6.91
N ALA A 34 -13.41 3.12 -6.38
CA ALA A 34 -13.56 2.96 -4.94
C ALA A 34 -12.27 2.49 -4.26
N ASP A 35 -11.42 1.72 -4.94
CA ASP A 35 -10.07 1.39 -4.47
C ASP A 35 -9.21 2.65 -4.34
N ILE A 36 -9.17 3.51 -5.37
CA ILE A 36 -8.46 4.79 -5.34
C ILE A 36 -8.94 5.65 -4.17
N GLU A 37 -10.25 5.84 -4.06
CA GLU A 37 -10.85 6.68 -3.01
C GLU A 37 -10.55 6.15 -1.60
N ALA A 38 -10.53 4.83 -1.41
CA ALA A 38 -10.15 4.25 -0.13
C ALA A 38 -8.66 4.43 0.18
N VAL A 39 -7.78 4.29 -0.81
CA VAL A 39 -6.34 4.58 -0.61
C VAL A 39 -6.14 6.05 -0.25
N ASP A 40 -6.85 6.98 -0.92
CA ASP A 40 -6.84 8.41 -0.57
C ASP A 40 -7.27 8.65 0.87
N ARG A 41 -8.37 8.02 1.32
CA ARG A 41 -8.82 8.13 2.72
C ARG A 41 -7.79 7.59 3.70
N VAL A 42 -7.18 6.43 3.42
CA VAL A 42 -6.10 5.89 4.25
C VAL A 42 -4.93 6.88 4.36
N ILE A 43 -4.50 7.47 3.24
CA ILE A 43 -3.40 8.44 3.25
C ILE A 43 -3.79 9.69 4.03
N GLN A 44 -5.02 10.17 3.88
CA GLN A 44 -5.49 11.36 4.60
C GLN A 44 -5.56 11.10 6.11
N THR A 45 -6.10 9.96 6.54
CA THR A 45 -6.11 9.58 7.96
C THR A 45 -4.70 9.51 8.54
N LEU A 46 -3.74 8.96 7.79
CA LEU A 46 -2.35 8.91 8.24
C LEU A 46 -1.75 10.31 8.39
N ARG A 47 -2.05 11.26 7.50
CA ARG A 47 -1.54 12.63 7.63
C ARG A 47 -1.98 13.32 8.93
N ASP A 48 -3.10 12.89 9.49
CA ASP A 48 -3.63 13.41 10.74
C ASP A 48 -3.08 12.65 11.98
N GLU A 49 -2.38 11.53 11.79
CA GLU A 49 -1.75 10.75 12.86
C GLU A 49 -0.32 11.26 13.18
N PRO A 50 0.08 11.31 14.47
CA PRO A 50 1.43 11.78 14.86
C PRO A 50 2.61 11.07 14.17
N ASP A 51 2.45 9.80 13.81
CA ASP A 51 3.49 8.96 13.17
C ASP A 51 3.12 8.56 11.72
N GLY A 52 2.14 9.20 11.12
CA GLY A 52 1.60 8.76 9.84
C GLY A 52 2.51 9.02 8.65
N ASP A 53 3.36 10.05 8.72
CA ASP A 53 4.39 10.33 7.71
C ASP A 53 5.29 9.12 7.47
N LEU A 54 5.67 8.41 8.53
CA LEU A 54 6.51 7.22 8.42
C LEU A 54 5.78 6.07 7.71
N ALA A 55 4.48 5.92 7.95
CA ALA A 55 3.65 4.93 7.27
C ALA A 55 3.49 5.26 5.78
N ILE A 56 3.28 6.53 5.45
CA ILE A 56 3.22 7.02 4.06
C ILE A 56 4.54 6.76 3.34
N ARG A 57 5.68 7.08 3.96
CA ARG A 57 6.99 6.79 3.36
C ARG A 57 7.23 5.29 3.14
N CYS A 58 6.76 4.43 4.06
CA CYS A 58 6.80 2.97 3.85
C CYS A 58 5.95 2.55 2.64
N LEU A 59 4.73 3.10 2.51
CA LEU A 59 3.82 2.85 1.39
C LEU A 59 4.46 3.24 0.05
N GLU A 60 5.05 4.44 -0.01
CA GLU A 60 5.69 4.97 -1.21
C GLU A 60 6.88 4.12 -1.67
N LEU A 61 7.82 3.82 -0.76
CA LEU A 61 9.02 3.07 -1.10
C LEU A 61 8.71 1.63 -1.54
N VAL A 62 7.68 1.01 -0.97
CA VAL A 62 7.36 -0.40 -1.21
C VAL A 62 6.42 -0.60 -2.38
N TYR A 63 5.36 0.21 -2.49
CA TYR A 63 4.34 0.00 -3.52
C TYR A 63 4.40 1.02 -4.65
N PHE A 64 4.86 2.26 -4.42
CA PHE A 64 4.83 3.31 -5.45
C PHE A 64 6.13 3.42 -6.26
N SER A 65 7.25 2.84 -5.78
CA SER A 65 8.56 2.95 -6.43
C SER A 65 8.63 2.35 -7.85
N GLN A 66 7.87 1.29 -8.12
CA GLN A 66 7.78 0.66 -9.45
C GLN A 66 6.36 0.12 -9.64
N PRO A 67 5.38 0.99 -9.89
CA PRO A 67 3.97 0.62 -9.80
C PRO A 67 3.52 -0.18 -11.02
N ARG A 68 4.14 0.05 -12.19
CA ARG A 68 3.91 -0.71 -13.43
C ARG A 68 4.42 -2.16 -13.36
N LYS A 69 5.45 -2.42 -12.56
CA LYS A 69 6.07 -3.75 -12.47
C LYS A 69 5.33 -4.58 -11.42
N LEU A 70 4.63 -5.62 -11.87
CA LEU A 70 4.11 -6.64 -10.97
C LEU A 70 5.28 -7.17 -10.12
N PRO A 71 5.18 -7.11 -8.78
CA PRO A 71 6.26 -7.60 -7.94
C PRO A 71 6.40 -9.10 -8.15
N GLY A 72 7.49 -9.52 -8.77
CA GLY A 72 7.89 -10.93 -8.82
C GLY A 72 8.13 -11.49 -7.43
N ARG A 73 8.33 -12.81 -7.32
CA ARG A 73 8.68 -13.45 -6.04
C ARG A 73 9.90 -12.74 -5.43
N GLY A 74 9.76 -12.26 -4.19
CA GLY A 74 10.83 -11.56 -3.47
C GLY A 74 10.84 -10.03 -3.61
N ALA A 75 10.18 -9.46 -4.63
CA ALA A 75 10.27 -8.01 -4.90
C ALA A 75 9.75 -7.12 -3.76
N ILE A 76 8.66 -7.53 -3.08
CA ILE A 76 8.17 -6.79 -1.89
C ILE A 76 9.18 -6.85 -0.75
N SER A 77 9.87 -7.99 -0.58
CA SER A 77 10.89 -8.14 0.45
C SER A 77 12.13 -7.30 0.15
N ASP A 78 12.57 -7.25 -1.10
CA ASP A 78 13.71 -6.41 -1.49
C ASP A 78 13.39 -4.92 -1.34
N ARG A 79 12.16 -4.50 -1.69
CA ARG A 79 11.71 -3.13 -1.46
C ARG A 79 11.55 -2.80 0.02
N ALA A 80 11.11 -3.75 0.85
CA ALA A 80 11.03 -3.58 2.30
C ALA A 80 12.42 -3.44 2.93
N ARG A 81 13.40 -4.23 2.46
CA ARG A 81 14.82 -4.08 2.84
C ARG A 81 15.37 -2.72 2.43
N TYR A 82 15.09 -2.30 1.18
CA TYR A 82 15.47 -0.96 0.73
C TYR A 82 14.85 0.13 1.61
N ALA A 83 13.56 0.05 1.91
CA ALA A 83 12.87 0.99 2.80
C ALA A 83 13.45 1.00 4.22
N SER A 84 13.84 -0.15 4.75
CA SER A 84 14.52 -0.28 6.04
C SER A 84 15.80 0.56 6.09
N VAL A 85 16.64 0.46 5.05
CA VAL A 85 17.87 1.26 4.92
C VAL A 85 17.54 2.76 4.78
N GLN A 86 16.59 3.12 3.91
CA GLN A 86 16.26 4.52 3.63
C GLN A 86 15.57 5.25 4.79
N LEU A 87 14.86 4.53 5.65
CA LEU A 87 14.10 5.11 6.76
C LEU A 87 14.81 4.94 8.11
N GLY A 88 15.94 4.23 8.17
CA GLY A 88 16.63 3.92 9.43
C GLY A 88 15.79 3.04 10.37
N LEU A 89 14.91 2.20 9.82
CA LEU A 89 14.01 1.32 10.56
C LEU A 89 14.40 -0.13 10.36
N SER A 90 14.07 -1.01 11.31
CA SER A 90 14.22 -2.45 11.09
C SER A 90 13.15 -2.98 10.12
N GLU A 91 13.49 -3.98 9.30
CA GLU A 91 12.53 -4.64 8.41
C GLU A 91 11.21 -5.08 9.11
N PRO A 92 11.23 -5.61 10.35
CA PRO A 92 10.00 -5.92 11.09
C PRO A 92 9.07 -4.71 11.31
N VAL A 93 9.63 -3.52 11.55
CA VAL A 93 8.84 -2.29 11.69
C VAL A 93 8.20 -1.90 10.36
N ILE A 94 8.95 -2.03 9.25
CA ILE A 94 8.41 -1.84 7.90
C ILE A 94 7.22 -2.77 7.68
N TYR A 95 7.40 -4.08 7.88
CA TYR A 95 6.31 -5.05 7.71
C TYR A 95 5.12 -4.79 8.62
N ARG A 96 5.34 -4.32 9.85
CA ARG A 96 4.26 -3.94 10.78
C ARG A 96 3.44 -2.77 10.23
N LYS A 97 4.09 -1.70 9.75
CA LYS A 97 3.41 -0.55 9.12
C LYS A 97 2.68 -0.98 7.84
N LEU A 98 3.30 -1.78 6.97
CA LEU A 98 2.64 -2.30 5.77
C LEU A 98 1.41 -3.17 6.10
N ARG A 99 1.47 -3.97 7.15
CA ARG A 99 0.31 -4.76 7.61
C ARG A 99 -0.82 -3.87 8.12
N GLN A 100 -0.51 -2.80 8.84
CA GLN A 100 -1.48 -1.79 9.28
C GLN A 100 -2.15 -1.13 8.06
N LEU A 101 -1.37 -0.66 7.08
CA LEU A 101 -1.88 -0.03 5.87
C LEU A 101 -2.87 -0.93 5.10
N ARG A 102 -2.52 -2.21 4.90
CA ARG A 102 -3.41 -3.16 4.20
C ARG A 102 -4.73 -3.38 4.94
N ARG A 103 -4.70 -3.35 6.27
CA ARG A 103 -5.92 -3.45 7.08
C ARG A 103 -6.77 -2.20 6.99
N ASN A 104 -6.16 -1.03 7.10
CA ASN A 104 -6.87 0.24 6.98
C ASN A 104 -7.55 0.32 5.60
N LEU A 105 -6.86 -0.09 4.53
CA LEU A 105 -7.47 -0.18 3.21
C LEU A 105 -8.67 -1.14 3.18
N ALA A 106 -8.53 -2.33 3.76
CA ALA A 106 -9.65 -3.27 3.81
C ALA A 106 -10.84 -2.76 4.62
N LEU A 107 -10.60 -2.06 5.74
CA LEU A 107 -11.65 -1.40 6.51
C LEU A 107 -12.35 -0.33 5.68
N GLU A 108 -11.58 0.57 5.06
CA GLU A 108 -12.09 1.64 4.19
C GLU A 108 -12.85 1.13 2.96
N ARG A 109 -12.50 -0.07 2.48
CA ARG A 109 -13.19 -0.75 1.37
C ARG A 109 -14.37 -1.62 1.81
N GLY A 110 -14.60 -1.80 3.11
CA GLY A 110 -15.64 -2.69 3.63
C GLY A 110 -15.35 -4.17 3.38
N LEU A 111 -14.08 -4.56 3.21
CA LEU A 111 -13.67 -5.95 3.01
C LEU A 111 -13.64 -6.70 4.36
N ARG A 112 -14.03 -7.97 4.34
CA ARG A 112 -13.95 -8.83 5.52
C ARG A 112 -12.49 -9.11 5.88
N ILE A 113 -12.04 -8.60 7.01
CA ILE A 113 -10.73 -8.90 7.59
C ILE A 113 -10.88 -10.20 8.40
N GLY A 114 -10.50 -11.33 7.81
CA GLY A 114 -10.42 -12.64 8.47
C GLY A 114 -8.99 -13.00 8.86
#